data_AF-A0A6P2I2E8-F1
#
_entry.id   AF-A0A6P2I2E8-F1
#
_cell.length_a   1.000
_cell.length_b   1.000
_cell.length_c   1.000
_cell.angle_alpha   90.00
_cell.angle_beta   90.00
_cell.angle_gamma   90.00
#
_symmetry.space_group_name_H-M   'P 1'
#
loop_
_entity.id
_entity.type
_entity.pdbx_description
1 polymer ?
#
loop_
_entity_poly.entity_id
_entity_poly.type
_entity_poly.pdbx_seq_one_letter_code
_entity_poly.pdbx_strand_id
1 'polypeptide(L)'
;MGRRPFAFSVSLIVGSEISRESKVLKVSEKEGRSGRLSFVTVSYQIRRAHKLAIDEEHDIVYREPAVRGAPAPAPTAAPDNASWKREIVPTEVLMFRYSALTFNGHRIHYDKPYATQAEGYPNLVVHG
;
A
#
# COMPACT_ATOMS: atom_id res chain seq x y z
N MET A 1 -19.12 8.76 4.73
CA MET A 1 -18.43 8.44 5.99
C MET A 1 -17.06 9.09 5.88
N GLY A 2 -16.78 10.14 6.68
CA GLY A 2 -15.57 10.95 6.54
C GLY A 2 -14.35 10.16 7.00
N ARG A 3 -13.32 10.08 6.15
CA ARG A 3 -12.04 9.44 6.48
C ARG A 3 -11.41 10.21 7.64
N ARG A 4 -11.00 9.53 8.71
CA ARG A 4 -10.27 10.19 9.80
C ARG A 4 -8.94 10.74 9.25
N PRO A 5 -8.60 12.02 9.51
CA PRO A 5 -7.33 12.57 9.08
C PRO A 5 -6.20 11.85 9.79
N PHE A 6 -5.22 11.37 9.01
CA PHE A 6 -4.00 10.79 9.54
C PHE A 6 -3.24 11.86 10.34
N ALA A 7 -2.89 11.55 11.58
CA ALA A 7 -2.21 12.48 12.47
C ALA A 7 -1.15 11.78 13.32
N PHE A 8 -0.03 12.48 13.53
CA PHE A 8 0.97 12.13 14.54
C PHE A 8 0.71 12.95 15.80
N SER A 9 0.13 12.33 16.82
CA SER A 9 -0.27 13.01 18.06
C SER A 9 0.87 13.12 19.07
N VAL A 10 1.81 12.18 19.05
CA VAL A 10 3.06 12.23 19.83
C VAL A 10 4.22 11.67 19.01
N SER A 11 5.44 12.12 19.30
CA SER A 11 6.65 11.65 18.60
C SER A 11 6.90 10.16 18.86
N LEU A 12 7.23 9.43 17.78
CA LEU A 12 7.85 8.12 17.84
C LEU A 12 9.37 8.29 17.91
N ILE A 13 9.99 7.71 18.93
CA ILE A 13 11.44 7.83 19.18
C ILE A 13 12.10 6.49 18.85
N VAL A 14 13.17 6.53 18.06
CA VAL A 14 13.96 5.34 17.72
C VAL A 14 14.42 4.63 18.99
N GLY A 15 14.26 3.30 19.04
CA GLY A 15 14.59 2.47 20.19
C GLY A 15 13.53 2.44 21.30
N SER A 16 12.45 3.23 21.20
CA SER A 16 11.32 3.08 22.13
C SER A 16 10.50 1.84 21.81
N GLU A 17 10.03 1.18 22.87
CA GLU A 17 8.98 0.18 22.75
C GLU A 17 7.66 0.82 22.31
N ILE A 18 6.98 0.18 21.36
CA ILE A 18 5.69 0.58 20.83
C ILE A 18 4.75 -0.61 20.81
N SER A 19 3.45 -0.35 20.90
CA SER A 19 2.41 -1.35 20.62
C SER A 19 1.60 -0.93 19.41
N ARG A 20 1.13 -1.92 18.64
CA ARG A 20 0.20 -1.72 17.54
C ARG A 20 -1.01 -2.60 17.76
N GLU A 21 -2.19 -1.99 17.79
CA GLU A 21 -3.47 -2.69 17.76
C GLU A 21 -4.11 -2.53 16.38
N SER A 22 -4.61 -3.62 15.82
CA SER A 22 -5.27 -3.67 14.52
C SER A 22 -6.68 -4.18 14.67
N LYS A 23 -7.66 -3.51 14.06
CA LYS A 23 -9.07 -3.90 14.12
C LYS A 23 -9.73 -3.77 12.77
N VAL A 24 -10.40 -4.83 12.33
CA VAL A 24 -11.31 -4.75 11.17
C VAL A 24 -12.53 -3.95 11.60
N LEU A 25 -12.71 -2.77 11.01
CA LEU A 25 -13.84 -1.89 11.30
C LEU A 25 -15.06 -2.24 10.45
N LYS A 26 -14.82 -2.61 9.18
CA LYS A 26 -15.88 -2.85 8.21
C LYS A 26 -15.42 -3.81 7.14
N VAL A 27 -16.33 -4.68 6.72
CA VAL A 27 -16.22 -5.47 5.50
C VAL A 27 -17.46 -5.18 4.64
N SER A 28 -17.27 -4.97 3.35
CA SER A 28 -18.39 -4.86 2.40
C SER A 28 -18.01 -5.43 1.05
N GLU A 29 -18.94 -6.14 0.43
CA GLU A 29 -18.78 -6.68 -0.92
C GLU A 29 -19.55 -5.81 -1.93
N LYS A 30 -18.99 -5.67 -3.12
CA LYS A 30 -19.65 -5.03 -4.26
C LYS A 30 -19.37 -5.81 -5.52
N GLU A 31 -20.34 -5.83 -6.41
CA GLU A 31 -20.17 -6.36 -7.75
C GLU A 31 -19.99 -5.20 -8.72
N GLY A 32 -18.85 -5.18 -9.42
CA GLY A 32 -18.50 -4.15 -10.39
C GLY A 32 -18.30 -4.74 -11.79
N ARG A 33 -18.00 -3.87 -12.75
CA ARG A 33 -17.72 -4.28 -14.15
C ARG A 33 -16.54 -5.25 -14.28
N SER A 34 -15.64 -5.25 -13.30
CA SER A 34 -14.45 -6.11 -13.25
C SER A 34 -14.62 -7.32 -12.32
N GLY A 35 -15.84 -7.68 -11.95
CA GLY A 35 -16.14 -8.79 -11.04
C GLY A 35 -16.38 -8.34 -9.59
N ARG A 36 -16.31 -9.31 -8.67
CA ARG A 36 -16.52 -9.11 -7.23
C ARG A 36 -15.34 -8.37 -6.61
N LEU A 37 -15.67 -7.41 -5.75
CA LEU A 37 -14.73 -6.62 -4.96
C LEU A 37 -15.12 -6.71 -3.50
N SER A 38 -14.17 -7.06 -2.63
CA SER A 38 -14.33 -7.04 -1.19
C SER A 38 -13.51 -5.90 -0.60
N PHE A 39 -14.20 -4.95 0.04
CA PHE A 39 -13.60 -3.81 0.71
C PHE A 39 -13.49 -4.11 2.19
N VAL A 40 -12.29 -4.00 2.75
CA VAL A 40 -11.99 -4.20 4.16
C VAL A 40 -11.36 -2.93 4.71
N THR A 41 -12.06 -2.27 5.63
CA THR A 41 -11.51 -1.13 6.37
C THR A 41 -10.89 -1.64 7.66
N VAL A 42 -9.59 -1.39 7.85
CA VAL A 42 -8.83 -1.78 9.04
C VAL A 42 -8.31 -0.52 9.73
N SER A 43 -8.55 -0.38 11.03
CA SER A 43 -7.88 0.65 11.83
C SER A 43 -6.60 0.11 12.44
N TYR A 44 -5.57 0.95 12.47
CA TYR A 44 -4.34 0.73 13.19
C TYR A 44 -4.14 1.82 14.24
N GLN A 45 -3.93 1.41 15.49
CA GLN A 45 -3.55 2.30 16.57
C GLN A 45 -2.13 1.97 17.03
N ILE A 46 -1.22 2.91 16.87
CA ILE A 46 0.17 2.76 17.34
C ILE A 46 0.33 3.63 18.58
N ARG A 47 0.81 3.01 19.67
CA ARG A 47 1.02 3.66 20.96
C ARG A 47 2.48 3.57 21.38
N ARG A 48 2.97 4.63 22.00
CA ARG A 48 4.23 4.63 22.76
C ARG A 48 3.86 4.71 24.24
N ALA A 49 4.18 3.66 25.00
CA ALA A 49 3.58 3.42 26.30
C ALA A 49 2.03 3.50 26.21
N HIS A 50 1.38 4.35 27.01
CA HIS A 50 -0.08 4.49 27.01
C HIS A 50 -0.62 5.60 26.08
N LYS A 51 0.26 6.37 25.42
CA LYS A 51 -0.13 7.50 24.57
C LYS A 51 -0.30 7.07 23.11
N LEU A 52 -1.44 7.44 22.51
CA LEU A 52 -1.71 7.21 21.09
C LEU A 52 -0.83 8.14 20.25
N ALA A 53 0.01 7.54 19.40
CA ALA A 53 0.91 8.25 18.50
C ALA A 53 0.31 8.38 17.10
N ILE A 54 -0.27 7.29 16.58
CA ILE A 54 -0.89 7.22 15.26
C ILE A 54 -2.23 6.50 15.39
N ASP A 55 -3.26 7.06 14.77
CA ASP A 55 -4.56 6.44 14.53
C ASP A 55 -4.84 6.56 13.02
N GLU A 56 -4.85 5.44 12.32
CA GLU A 56 -4.99 5.41 10.87
C GLU A 56 -5.99 4.35 10.41
N GLU A 57 -6.60 4.58 9.25
CA GLU A 57 -7.52 3.65 8.60
C GLU A 57 -7.02 3.30 7.19
N HIS A 58 -6.96 2.00 6.91
CA HIS A 58 -6.63 1.46 5.60
C HIS A 58 -7.88 0.88 4.97
N ASP A 59 -8.17 1.31 3.74
CA ASP A 59 -9.20 0.69 2.90
C ASP A 59 -8.53 -0.28 1.92
N ILE A 60 -8.64 -1.56 2.21
CA ILE A 60 -8.04 -2.63 1.42
C ILE A 60 -9.09 -3.17 0.46
N VAL A 61 -8.76 -3.22 -0.82
CA VAL A 61 -9.64 -3.77 -1.86
C VAL A 61 -9.09 -5.10 -2.32
N TYR A 62 -9.80 -6.17 -2.02
CA TYR A 62 -9.58 -7.49 -2.60
C TYR A 62 -10.39 -7.60 -3.87
N ARG A 63 -9.74 -8.12 -4.92
CA ARG A 63 -10.33 -8.31 -6.24
C ARG A 63 -9.86 -9.64 -6.79
N GLU A 64 -10.65 -10.18 -7.71
CA GLU A 64 -10.20 -11.30 -8.53
C GLU A 64 -8.94 -10.94 -9.32
N PRO A 65 -8.07 -11.93 -9.61
CA PRO A 65 -6.90 -11.75 -10.47
C PRO A 65 -7.27 -11.07 -11.79
N ALA A 66 -6.39 -10.21 -12.30
CA ALA A 66 -6.60 -9.59 -13.59
C ALA A 66 -6.64 -10.65 -14.70
N VAL A 67 -7.59 -10.52 -15.62
CA VAL A 67 -7.62 -11.37 -16.82
C VAL A 67 -6.42 -11.03 -17.69
N ARG A 68 -5.62 -12.04 -18.04
CA ARG A 68 -4.44 -11.88 -18.88
C ARG A 68 -4.83 -11.25 -20.23
N GLY A 69 -4.14 -10.17 -20.59
CA GLY A 69 -4.40 -9.45 -21.85
C GLY A 69 -5.52 -8.42 -21.78
N ALA A 70 -6.18 -8.23 -20.63
CA ALA A 70 -7.09 -7.11 -20.45
C ALA A 70 -6.33 -5.77 -20.59
N PRO A 71 -6.89 -4.78 -21.30
CA PRO A 71 -6.24 -3.49 -21.47
C PRO A 71 -6.06 -2.80 -20.11
N ALA A 72 -4.84 -2.34 -19.84
CA ALA A 72 -4.55 -1.50 -18.69
C ALA A 72 -5.18 -0.11 -18.89
N PRO A 73 -5.74 0.52 -17.85
CA PRO A 73 -6.19 1.90 -17.95
C PRO A 73 -5.02 2.82 -18.30
N ALA A 74 -5.30 3.81 -19.15
CA ALA A 74 -4.30 4.82 -19.51
C ALA A 74 -3.84 5.57 -18.24
N PRO A 75 -2.53 5.77 -18.05
CA PRO A 75 -2.02 6.50 -16.89
C PRO A 75 -2.44 7.97 -16.96
N THR A 76 -2.86 8.52 -15.83
CA THR A 76 -3.08 9.96 -15.69
C THR A 76 -1.74 10.67 -15.55
N ALA A 77 -1.46 11.64 -16.42
CA ALA A 77 -0.26 12.46 -16.30
C ALA A 77 -0.28 13.26 -14.99
N ALA A 78 0.86 13.28 -14.29
CA ALA A 78 1.02 14.15 -13.13
C ALA A 78 1.09 15.63 -13.59
N PRO A 79 0.65 16.60 -12.74
CA PRO A 79 0.84 18.02 -13.02
C PRO A 79 2.31 18.37 -13.24
N ASP A 80 2.59 19.33 -14.12
CA ASP A 80 3.93 19.76 -14.54
C ASP A 80 4.47 20.97 -13.76
N ASN A 81 3.64 21.58 -12.92
CA ASN A 81 3.92 22.81 -12.18
C ASN A 81 4.44 22.58 -10.75
N ALA A 82 5.17 21.50 -10.51
CA ALA A 82 5.69 21.17 -9.19
C ALA A 82 6.75 22.18 -8.73
N SER A 83 6.58 22.77 -7.55
CA SER A 83 7.58 23.66 -6.94
C SER A 83 8.89 22.96 -6.57
N TRP A 84 8.89 21.63 -6.50
CA TRP A 84 10.06 20.80 -6.21
C TRP A 84 9.95 19.43 -6.88
N LYS A 85 11.07 18.90 -7.37
CA LYS A 85 11.15 17.58 -8.00
C LYS A 85 12.41 16.86 -7.55
N ARG A 86 12.31 15.54 -7.40
CA ARG A 86 13.44 14.62 -7.29
C ARG A 86 13.17 13.39 -8.13
N GLU A 87 14.16 12.97 -8.90
CA GLU A 87 14.12 11.71 -9.63
C GLU A 87 14.73 10.58 -8.80
N ILE A 88 14.08 9.43 -8.83
CA ILE A 88 14.56 8.18 -8.24
C ILE A 88 14.38 7.12 -9.32
N VAL A 89 15.45 6.41 -9.65
CA VAL A 89 15.44 5.30 -10.61
C VAL A 89 15.54 4.00 -9.81
N PRO A 90 14.43 3.25 -9.62
CA PRO A 90 14.46 2.02 -8.86
C PRO A 90 15.29 0.93 -9.54
N THR A 91 16.16 0.28 -8.77
CA THR A 91 16.83 -0.96 -9.17
C THR A 91 16.22 -2.14 -8.43
N GLU A 92 16.37 -3.36 -8.94
CA GLU A 92 15.88 -4.58 -8.28
C GLU A 92 16.42 -4.71 -6.83
N VAL A 93 17.70 -4.35 -6.62
CA VAL A 93 18.32 -4.33 -5.28
C VAL A 93 17.66 -3.30 -4.36
N LEU A 94 17.32 -2.11 -4.87
CA LEU A 94 16.60 -1.11 -4.08
C LEU A 94 15.21 -1.63 -3.71
N MET A 95 14.48 -2.21 -4.65
CA MET A 95 13.14 -2.73 -4.39
C MET A 95 13.15 -3.90 -3.40
N PHE A 96 14.12 -4.81 -3.51
CA PHE A 96 14.32 -5.88 -2.53
C PHE A 96 14.57 -5.32 -1.12
N ARG A 97 15.49 -4.35 -0.98
CA ARG A 97 15.79 -3.72 0.33
C ARG A 97 14.57 -2.99 0.90
N TYR A 98 13.79 -2.31 0.06
CA TYR A 98 12.58 -1.63 0.48
C TYR A 98 11.52 -2.62 0.97
N SER A 99 11.33 -3.74 0.26
CA SER A 99 10.49 -4.87 0.71
C SER A 99 10.91 -5.39 2.08
N ALA A 100 12.22 -5.60 2.30
CA ALA A 100 12.73 -6.04 3.61
C ALA A 100 12.48 -5.00 4.71
N LEU A 101 12.76 -3.72 4.45
CA LEU A 101 12.60 -2.62 5.43
C LEU A 101 11.14 -2.43 5.87
N THR A 102 10.22 -2.60 4.92
CA THR A 102 8.77 -2.43 5.15
C THR A 102 8.08 -3.72 5.56
N PHE A 103 8.82 -4.84 5.67
CA PHE A 103 8.27 -6.18 5.86
C PHE A 103 7.17 -6.54 4.85
N ASN A 104 7.27 -6.03 3.62
CA ASN A 104 6.39 -6.36 2.51
C ASN A 104 7.07 -7.39 1.60
N GLY A 105 6.76 -8.66 1.85
CA GLY A 105 7.33 -9.81 1.14
C GLY A 105 6.70 -10.12 -0.23
N HIS A 106 5.77 -9.31 -0.74
CA HIS A 106 5.09 -9.61 -1.99
C HIS A 106 6.07 -9.60 -3.17
N ARG A 107 6.13 -10.71 -3.91
CA ARG A 107 7.13 -10.96 -4.96
C ARG A 107 7.06 -10.01 -6.15
N ILE A 108 5.90 -9.40 -6.40
CA ILE A 108 5.72 -8.38 -7.47
C ILE A 108 6.70 -7.19 -7.35
N HIS A 109 7.25 -6.96 -6.17
CA HIS A 109 8.15 -5.84 -5.91
C HIS A 109 9.62 -6.15 -6.22
N TYR A 110 10.07 -7.41 -6.16
CA TYR A 110 11.49 -7.75 -6.26
C TYR A 110 11.82 -8.97 -7.13
N ASP A 111 10.82 -9.75 -7.55
CA ASP A 111 10.97 -10.92 -8.41
C ASP A 111 10.33 -10.64 -9.77
N LYS A 112 11.15 -10.23 -10.73
CA LYS A 112 10.69 -9.81 -12.06
C LYS A 112 10.07 -10.95 -12.87
N PRO A 113 10.63 -12.18 -12.90
CA PRO A 113 9.95 -13.33 -13.49
C PRO A 113 8.56 -13.57 -12.90
N TYR A 114 8.42 -13.53 -11.57
CA TYR A 114 7.10 -13.70 -10.93
C TYR A 114 6.13 -12.58 -11.31
N ALA A 115 6.55 -11.31 -11.18
CA ALA A 115 5.71 -10.16 -11.49
C ALA A 115 5.17 -10.22 -12.93
N THR A 116 6.03 -10.60 -13.89
CA THR A 116 5.70 -10.58 -15.32
C THR A 116 4.98 -11.84 -15.80
N GLN A 117 5.37 -13.01 -15.30
CA GLN A 117 4.88 -14.29 -15.85
C GLN A 117 3.73 -14.89 -15.03
N ALA A 118 3.72 -14.70 -13.71
CA ALA A 118 2.67 -15.22 -12.83
C ALA A 118 1.53 -14.20 -12.65
N GLU A 119 1.87 -12.93 -12.39
CA GLU A 119 0.89 -11.87 -12.08
C GLU A 119 0.56 -10.97 -13.29
N GLY A 120 1.34 -11.08 -14.37
CA GLY A 120 1.06 -10.41 -15.65
C GLY A 120 1.36 -8.90 -15.68
N TYR A 121 2.09 -8.37 -14.71
CA TYR A 121 2.55 -6.98 -14.74
C TYR A 121 3.63 -6.77 -15.82
N PRO A 122 3.72 -5.59 -16.46
CA PRO A 122 4.74 -5.35 -17.47
C PRO A 122 6.17 -5.32 -16.89
N ASN A 123 6.32 -5.04 -15.59
CA ASN A 123 7.58 -5.02 -14.86
C ASN A 123 7.31 -5.15 -13.35
N LEU A 124 8.36 -5.02 -12.52
CA LEU A 124 8.20 -4.86 -11.08
C LEU A 124 7.27 -3.70 -10.73
N VAL A 125 6.41 -3.92 -9.75
CA VAL A 125 5.49 -2.91 -9.22
C VAL A 125 6.18 -2.21 -8.05
N VAL A 126 6.18 -0.88 -8.04
CA VAL A 126 6.72 -0.10 -6.90
C VAL A 126 5.73 -0.18 -5.73
N HIS A 127 6.23 -0.24 -4.50
CA HIS A 127 5.40 -0.20 -3.29
C HIS A 127 4.54 1.07 -3.26
N GLY A 128 3.27 0.92 -2.87
CA GLY A 128 2.29 2.01 -2.77
C GLY A 128 1.64 2.09 -1.40
#